data_AF-A0A948XCH1-F1
#
_entry.id   AF-A0A948XCH1-F1
#
_cell.length_a   1.000
_cell.length_b   1.000
_cell.length_c   1.000
_cell.angle_alpha   90.00
_cell.angle_beta   90.00
_cell.angle_gamma   90.00
#
_symmetry.space_group_name_H-M   'P 1'
#
loop_
_entity.id
_entity.type
_entity.pdbx_description
1 polymer ?
#
loop_
_entity_poly.entity_id
_entity_poly.type
_entity_poly.pdbx_seq_one_letter_code
_entity_poly.pdbx_strand_id
1 'polypeptide(L)'
;MIRMRNTMPARNPAIATIASDKLIALGEQIRAHRKVLRISATAAAEAAGMSRVTLHRVEKGEPAVTVGAYLNAMAALGLDFGIIKPVNLATDGPDVNRVGWIPARIRLTNYPQLKQLAWQVHGTDELTPAEALGIYERNWRHIDVQTLEPRERQLVDALRLGFDDRGGNV
;
A
#
# COMPACT_ATOMS: atom_id res chain seq x y z
N MET A 1 4.66 35.22 37.86
CA MET A 1 5.74 35.32 36.86
C MET A 1 6.25 33.92 36.52
N ILE A 2 5.95 33.41 35.32
CA ILE A 2 6.46 32.11 34.85
C ILE A 2 7.80 32.37 34.16
N ARG A 3 8.91 31.83 34.70
CA ARG A 3 10.21 31.83 34.02
C ARG A 3 10.16 30.80 32.88
N MET A 4 10.08 31.26 31.64
CA MET A 4 10.40 30.43 30.48
C MET A 4 11.88 30.05 30.53
N ARG A 5 12.18 28.79 30.81
CA ARG A 5 13.54 28.25 30.64
C ARG A 5 13.74 28.06 29.14
N ASN A 6 14.71 28.78 28.58
CA ASN A 6 15.11 28.63 27.18
C ASN A 6 15.84 27.27 27.05
N THR A 7 15.10 26.19 26.85
CA THR A 7 15.68 24.87 26.60
C THR A 7 16.21 24.85 25.17
N MET A 8 17.52 24.88 24.99
CA MET A 8 18.14 24.61 23.69
C MET A 8 17.68 23.23 23.17
N PRO A 9 17.36 23.11 21.87
CA PRO A 9 17.00 21.81 21.30
C PRO A 9 18.15 20.82 21.49
N ALA A 10 17.80 19.56 21.78
CA ALA A 10 18.77 18.49 21.95
C ALA A 10 19.67 18.39 20.71
N ARG A 11 20.98 18.23 20.93
CA ARG A 11 21.94 18.01 19.85
C ARG A 11 21.56 16.71 19.14
N ASN A 12 21.52 16.72 17.81
CA ASN A 12 21.20 15.54 17.01
C ASN A 12 22.19 14.41 17.36
N PRO A 13 21.75 13.15 17.54
CA PRO A 13 22.65 12.06 17.87
C PRO A 13 23.72 11.89 16.78
N ALA A 14 24.91 11.43 17.17
CA ALA A 14 25.94 11.05 16.23
C ALA A 14 25.44 9.88 15.37
N ILE A 15 25.68 9.95 14.07
CA ILE A 15 25.16 8.97 13.11
C ILE A 15 26.28 8.02 12.73
N ALA A 16 25.97 6.72 12.74
CA ALA A 16 26.90 5.69 12.30
C ALA A 16 27.30 5.91 10.83
N THR A 17 28.56 5.66 10.47
CA THR A 17 29.10 5.88 9.11
C THR A 17 28.22 5.25 8.03
N ILE A 18 27.75 4.01 8.25
CA ILE A 18 26.86 3.29 7.33
C ILE A 18 25.56 4.05 7.06
N ALA A 19 24.98 4.68 8.09
CA ALA A 19 23.77 5.48 7.94
C ALA A 19 24.04 6.80 7.19
N SER A 20 25.23 7.39 7.37
CA SER A 20 25.67 8.54 6.59
C SER A 20 25.83 8.20 5.10
N ASP A 21 26.45 7.07 4.78
CA ASP A 21 26.65 6.63 3.39
C ASP A 21 25.31 6.39 2.69
N LYS A 22 24.34 5.78 3.40
CA LYS A 22 22.98 5.60 2.90
C LYS A 22 22.27 6.92 2.62
N LEU A 23 22.45 7.94 3.46
CA LEU A 23 21.87 9.25 3.24
C LEU A 23 22.49 9.95 2.03
N ILE A 24 23.81 9.84 1.84
CA ILE A 24 24.49 10.37 0.65
C ILE A 24 23.93 9.72 -0.61
N ALA A 25 23.84 8.38 -0.63
CA ALA A 25 23.27 7.64 -1.76
C ALA A 25 21.81 8.05 -2.06
N LEU A 26 20.99 8.23 -1.02
CA LEU A 26 19.62 8.73 -1.16
C LEU A 26 19.58 10.13 -1.78
N GLY A 27 20.40 11.06 -1.28
CA GLY A 27 20.49 12.42 -1.80
C GLY A 27 20.92 12.46 -3.28
N GLU A 28 21.88 11.61 -3.65
CA GLU A 28 22.34 11.46 -5.03
C GLU A 28 21.23 10.92 -5.95
N GLN A 29 20.45 9.94 -5.49
CA GLN A 29 19.32 9.41 -6.26
C GLN A 29 18.23 10.46 -6.47
N ILE A 30 17.88 11.23 -5.44
CA ILE A 30 16.92 12.35 -5.54
C ILE A 30 17.41 13.36 -6.59
N ARG A 31 18.69 13.76 -6.51
CA ARG A 31 19.30 14.70 -7.44
C ARG A 31 19.31 14.16 -8.88
N ALA A 32 19.66 12.88 -9.05
CA ALA A 32 19.69 12.23 -10.35
C ALA A 32 18.30 12.22 -10.98
N HIS A 33 17.27 11.84 -10.22
CA HIS A 33 15.89 11.83 -10.70
C HIS A 33 15.41 13.22 -11.11
N ARG A 34 15.68 14.25 -10.30
CA ARG A 34 15.37 15.63 -10.67
C ARG A 34 16.02 16.04 -11.99
N LYS A 35 17.29 15.68 -12.20
CA LYS A 35 18.02 15.97 -13.45
C LYS A 35 17.42 15.24 -14.64
N VAL A 36 16.98 13.98 -14.48
CA VAL A 36 16.28 13.23 -15.53
C VAL A 36 14.98 13.94 -15.94
N LEU A 37 14.23 14.47 -14.97
CA LEU A 37 13.03 15.28 -15.20
C LEU A 37 13.33 16.69 -15.74
N ARG A 38 14.61 17.08 -15.84
CA ARG A 38 15.06 18.44 -16.24
C ARG A 38 14.48 19.57 -15.39
N ILE A 39 14.16 19.28 -14.13
CA ILE A 39 13.62 20.26 -13.18
C ILE A 39 14.77 21.02 -12.52
N SER A 40 14.66 22.35 -12.43
CA SER A 40 15.66 23.17 -11.75
C SER A 40 15.60 22.96 -10.22
N ALA A 41 16.72 23.18 -9.54
CA ALA A 41 16.74 23.09 -8.07
C ALA A 41 15.84 24.14 -7.40
N THR A 42 15.59 25.28 -8.05
CA THR A 42 14.65 26.29 -7.54
C THR A 42 13.21 25.79 -7.65
N ALA A 43 12.81 25.32 -8.82
CA ALA A 43 11.45 24.81 -9.05
C ALA A 43 11.12 23.61 -8.15
N ALA A 44 12.07 22.67 -7.99
CA ALA A 44 11.89 21.54 -7.09
C ALA A 44 11.77 21.97 -5.62
N ALA A 45 12.55 22.96 -5.19
CA ALA A 45 12.49 23.46 -3.81
C ALA A 45 11.17 24.18 -3.53
N GLU A 46 10.70 25.01 -4.47
CA GLU A 46 9.39 25.67 -4.42
C GLU A 46 8.25 24.65 -4.34
N ALA A 47 8.26 23.65 -5.23
CA ALA A 47 7.26 22.57 -5.23
C ALA A 47 7.28 21.75 -3.94
N ALA A 48 8.45 21.58 -3.32
CA ALA A 48 8.62 20.88 -2.04
C ALA A 48 8.35 21.77 -0.81
N GLY A 49 7.98 23.05 -1.00
CA GLY A 49 7.70 23.99 0.08
C GLY A 49 8.91 24.32 0.96
N MET A 50 10.12 24.34 0.39
CA MET A 50 11.35 24.58 1.13
C MET A 50 12.32 25.53 0.42
N SER A 51 13.33 26.01 1.13
CA SER A 51 14.38 26.82 0.52
C SER A 51 15.26 25.99 -0.43
N ARG A 52 15.80 26.63 -1.47
CA ARG A 52 16.81 26.01 -2.37
C ARG A 52 18.02 25.48 -1.59
N VAL A 53 18.40 26.15 -0.50
CA VAL A 53 19.50 25.71 0.38
C VAL A 53 19.14 24.40 1.07
N THR A 54 17.91 24.27 1.58
CA THR A 54 17.42 23.02 2.18
C THR A 54 17.44 21.88 1.15
N LEU A 55 16.93 22.11 -0.06
CA LEU A 55 16.98 21.10 -1.13
C LEU A 55 18.42 20.70 -1.47
N HIS A 56 19.36 21.66 -1.51
CA HIS A 56 20.77 21.34 -1.75
C HIS A 56 21.35 20.40 -0.67
N ARG A 57 20.98 20.61 0.59
CA ARG A 57 21.40 19.75 1.72
C ARG A 57 20.76 18.37 1.65
N VAL A 58 19.48 18.29 1.24
CA VAL A 58 18.79 17.01 0.92
C VAL A 58 19.54 16.25 -0.17
N GLU A 59 19.87 16.90 -1.29
CA GLU A 59 20.59 16.27 -2.40
C GLU A 59 22.03 15.86 -2.07
N LYS A 60 22.60 16.39 -0.97
CA LYS A 60 23.90 15.96 -0.43
C LYS A 60 23.79 14.84 0.59
N GLY A 61 22.58 14.46 1.01
CA GLY A 61 22.40 13.47 2.08
C GLY A 61 22.79 14.00 3.45
N GLU A 62 22.65 15.30 3.71
CA GLU A 62 23.02 15.85 5.00
C GLU A 62 22.15 15.28 6.14
N PRO A 63 22.74 14.72 7.20
CA PRO A 63 21.97 14.05 8.24
C PRO A 63 21.21 14.98 9.19
N ALA A 64 21.58 16.26 9.23
CA ALA A 64 20.89 17.26 10.04
C ALA A 64 19.59 17.77 9.39
N VAL A 65 19.28 17.32 8.17
CA VAL A 65 18.04 17.67 7.48
C VAL A 65 16.91 16.77 7.99
N THR A 66 15.72 17.35 8.18
CA THR A 66 14.56 16.61 8.68
C THR A 66 14.11 15.55 7.68
N VAL A 67 13.64 14.40 8.17
CA VAL A 67 13.05 13.35 7.31
C VAL A 67 11.87 13.91 6.48
N GLY A 68 11.09 14.82 7.06
CA GLY A 68 10.01 15.50 6.33
C GLY A 68 10.50 16.30 5.11
N ALA A 69 11.68 16.93 5.18
CA ALA A 69 12.25 17.62 4.03
C ALA A 69 12.67 16.63 2.92
N TYR A 70 13.25 15.48 3.27
CA TYR A 70 13.50 14.41 2.29
C TYR A 70 12.19 13.95 1.64
N LEU A 71 11.16 13.64 2.43
CA LEU A 71 9.86 13.19 1.92
C LEU A 71 9.20 14.24 1.00
N ASN A 72 9.23 15.52 1.37
CA ASN A 72 8.68 16.59 0.54
C ASN A 72 9.41 16.73 -0.80
N ALA A 73 10.75 16.62 -0.80
CA ALA A 73 11.53 16.66 -2.04
C ALA A 73 11.20 15.45 -2.94
N MET A 74 11.04 14.27 -2.36
CA MET A 74 10.67 13.06 -3.10
C MET A 74 9.25 13.17 -3.67
N ALA A 75 8.28 13.60 -2.87
CA ALA A 75 6.90 13.83 -3.31
C ALA A 75 6.82 14.86 -4.44
N ALA A 76 7.56 15.98 -4.33
CA ALA A 76 7.61 17.01 -5.37
C ALA A 76 8.22 16.51 -6.70
N LEU A 77 9.05 15.47 -6.65
CA LEU A 77 9.67 14.85 -7.82
C LEU A 77 8.95 13.56 -8.27
N GLY A 78 7.85 13.17 -7.62
CA GLY A 78 7.13 11.93 -7.93
C GLY A 78 7.89 10.65 -7.57
N LEU A 79 8.86 10.73 -6.64
CA LEU A 79 9.61 9.58 -6.14
C LEU A 79 8.87 8.94 -4.96
N ASP A 80 8.63 7.63 -5.04
CA ASP A 80 8.14 6.80 -3.93
C ASP A 80 9.13 5.66 -3.66
N PHE A 81 10.05 5.87 -2.71
CA PHE A 81 11.02 4.83 -2.32
C PHE A 81 10.41 3.87 -1.31
N GLY A 82 9.63 2.90 -1.79
CA GLY A 82 9.34 1.66 -1.07
C GLY A 82 8.85 1.85 0.37
N ILE A 83 8.23 2.99 0.70
CA ILE A 83 7.56 3.19 1.99
C ILE A 83 6.23 2.46 1.82
N ILE A 84 6.30 1.14 1.99
CA ILE A 84 5.12 0.30 2.02
C ILE A 84 4.31 0.78 3.20
N LYS A 85 3.18 1.45 2.93
CA LYS A 85 2.21 1.75 3.97
C LYS A 85 1.89 0.43 4.66
N PRO A 86 2.02 0.34 5.99
CA PRO A 86 1.64 -0.88 6.69
C PRO A 86 0.21 -1.21 6.26
N VAL A 87 0.02 -2.41 5.68
CA VAL A 87 -1.28 -2.89 5.21
C VAL A 87 -2.27 -2.70 6.34
N ASN A 88 -3.19 -1.76 6.17
CA ASN A 88 -4.19 -1.50 7.16
C ASN A 88 -5.30 -2.51 6.87
N LEU A 89 -5.30 -3.64 7.59
CA LEU A 89 -6.25 -4.76 7.40
C LEU A 89 -7.73 -4.30 7.42
N ALA A 90 -8.02 -3.12 7.97
CA ALA A 90 -9.36 -2.51 8.05
C ALA A 90 -9.79 -1.76 6.76
N THR A 91 -8.85 -1.23 5.97
CA THR A 91 -9.15 -0.35 4.83
C THR A 91 -8.62 -0.90 3.51
N ASP A 92 -7.43 -1.50 3.57
CA ASP A 92 -6.88 -2.29 2.48
C ASP A 92 -7.08 -3.75 2.87
N GLY A 93 -8.28 -4.29 2.60
CA GLY A 93 -8.48 -5.73 2.69
C GLY A 93 -7.31 -6.40 1.97
N PRO A 94 -6.69 -7.45 2.56
CA PRO A 94 -5.46 -8.05 2.04
C PRO A 94 -5.63 -8.18 0.55
N ASP A 95 -4.67 -7.70 -0.24
CA ASP A 95 -4.77 -7.77 -1.70
C ASP A 95 -5.05 -9.23 -2.10
N VAL A 96 -6.35 -9.54 -2.28
CA VAL A 96 -6.86 -10.90 -2.51
C VAL A 96 -6.52 -11.32 -3.95
N ASN A 97 -5.81 -10.47 -4.71
CA ASN A 97 -5.27 -10.79 -6.03
C ASN A 97 -4.02 -11.69 -5.95
N ARG A 98 -3.95 -12.60 -4.97
CA ARG A 98 -3.05 -13.76 -5.06
C ARG A 98 -3.85 -14.90 -5.67
N VAL A 99 -3.59 -15.17 -6.94
CA VAL A 99 -4.13 -16.32 -7.68
C VAL A 99 -3.93 -17.59 -6.84
N GLY A 100 -5.02 -18.28 -6.49
CA GLY A 100 -5.00 -19.53 -5.71
C GLY A 100 -5.08 -19.38 -4.19
N TRP A 101 -5.28 -18.18 -3.63
CA TRP A 101 -5.48 -17.99 -2.18
C TRP A 101 -6.98 -17.94 -1.80
N ILE A 102 -7.38 -18.74 -0.80
CA ILE A 102 -8.75 -18.72 -0.26
C ILE A 102 -8.75 -18.09 1.13
N PRO A 103 -9.43 -16.95 1.36
CA PRO A 103 -9.53 -16.36 2.68
C PRO A 103 -10.45 -17.19 3.60
N ALA A 104 -10.10 -17.32 4.88
CA ALA A 104 -10.92 -18.08 5.84
C ALA A 104 -12.33 -17.51 6.05
N ARG A 105 -12.53 -16.20 5.79
CA ARG A 105 -13.82 -15.51 5.81
C ARG A 105 -13.90 -14.56 4.61
N ILE A 106 -14.96 -14.68 3.82
CA ILE A 106 -15.22 -13.93 2.59
C ILE A 106 -16.26 -12.85 2.90
N ARG A 107 -15.86 -11.58 2.86
CA ARG A 107 -16.78 -10.44 3.04
C ARG A 107 -17.61 -10.21 1.77
N LEU A 108 -18.93 -10.22 1.91
CA LEU A 108 -19.87 -9.98 0.81
C LEU A 108 -19.72 -8.58 0.19
N THR A 109 -19.26 -7.59 0.94
CA THR A 109 -19.00 -6.23 0.43
C THR A 109 -17.94 -6.17 -0.66
N ASN A 110 -17.03 -7.15 -0.69
CA ASN A 110 -15.90 -7.17 -1.62
C ASN A 110 -16.22 -7.93 -2.92
N TYR A 111 -17.38 -8.58 -2.99
CA TYR A 111 -17.80 -9.47 -4.08
C TYR A 111 -19.28 -9.19 -4.38
N PRO A 112 -19.58 -8.16 -5.20
CA PRO A 112 -20.94 -7.67 -5.39
C PRO A 112 -21.88 -8.73 -5.98
N GLN A 113 -21.37 -9.63 -6.82
CA GLN A 113 -22.18 -10.67 -7.45
C GLN A 113 -22.44 -11.80 -6.46
N LEU A 114 -21.43 -12.19 -5.67
CA LEU A 114 -21.64 -13.13 -4.57
C LEU A 114 -22.70 -12.61 -3.59
N LYS A 115 -22.67 -11.32 -3.28
CA LYS A 115 -23.68 -10.67 -2.43
C LYS A 115 -25.09 -10.73 -3.03
N GLN A 116 -25.23 -10.56 -4.34
CA GLN A 116 -26.52 -10.70 -5.03
C GLN A 116 -27.06 -12.13 -4.97
N LEU A 117 -26.19 -13.12 -5.13
CA LEU A 117 -26.55 -14.55 -5.09
C LEU A 117 -26.83 -15.04 -3.66
N ALA A 118 -26.16 -14.46 -2.67
CA ALA A 118 -26.32 -14.79 -1.26
C ALA A 118 -27.57 -14.18 -0.61
N TRP A 119 -28.60 -13.80 -1.40
CA TRP A 119 -29.83 -13.20 -0.89
C TRP A 119 -30.54 -14.05 0.17
N GLN A 120 -30.36 -15.38 0.15
CA GLN A 120 -30.91 -16.31 1.15
C GLN A 120 -30.17 -16.28 2.50
N VAL A 121 -28.94 -15.74 2.53
CA VAL A 121 -28.13 -15.63 3.75
C VAL A 121 -28.51 -14.34 4.46
N HIS A 122 -29.65 -14.35 5.15
CA HIS A 122 -30.09 -13.21 5.96
C HIS A 122 -29.26 -13.12 7.25
N GLY A 123 -28.52 -12.02 7.43
CA GLY A 123 -27.94 -11.63 8.72
C GLY A 123 -26.43 -11.83 8.91
N THR A 124 -25.68 -12.19 7.87
CA THR A 124 -24.20 -12.22 7.92
C THR A 124 -23.57 -11.56 6.71
N ASP A 125 -22.65 -10.62 6.95
CA ASP A 125 -21.88 -9.95 5.89
C ASP A 125 -20.62 -10.74 5.48
N GLU A 126 -20.42 -11.91 6.08
CA GLU A 126 -19.24 -12.76 5.90
C GLU A 126 -19.66 -14.22 5.70
N LEU A 127 -19.10 -14.86 4.68
CA LEU A 127 -19.30 -16.28 4.37
C LEU A 127 -18.02 -17.08 4.57
N THR A 128 -18.15 -18.36 4.92
CA THR A 128 -17.05 -19.31 4.79
C THR A 128 -16.80 -19.67 3.32
N PRO A 129 -15.58 -20.13 2.97
CA PRO A 129 -15.28 -20.57 1.61
C PRO A 129 -16.21 -21.65 1.05
N ALA A 130 -16.61 -22.61 1.88
CA ALA A 130 -17.52 -23.68 1.47
C ALA A 130 -18.93 -23.16 1.18
N GLU A 131 -19.42 -22.22 1.99
CA GLU A 131 -20.72 -21.57 1.75
C GLU A 131 -20.70 -20.75 0.46
N ALA A 132 -19.64 -19.98 0.24
CA ALA A 132 -19.46 -19.19 -0.98
C ALA A 132 -19.45 -20.08 -2.24
N LEU A 133 -18.69 -21.18 -2.23
CA LEU A 133 -18.66 -22.14 -3.34
C LEU A 133 -20.04 -22.75 -3.59
N GLY A 134 -20.73 -23.19 -2.54
CA GLY A 134 -22.08 -23.77 -2.68
C GLY A 134 -23.11 -22.77 -3.23
N ILE A 135 -22.99 -21.48 -2.90
CA ILE A 135 -23.85 -20.42 -3.49
C ILE A 135 -23.55 -20.26 -4.98
N TYR A 136 -22.27 -20.24 -5.38
CA TYR A 136 -21.88 -20.16 -6.78
C TYR A 136 -22.36 -21.37 -7.59
N GLU A 137 -22.24 -22.59 -7.06
CA GLU A 137 -22.68 -23.82 -7.73
C GLU A 137 -24.19 -23.86 -7.94
N ARG A 138 -24.97 -23.56 -6.89
CA ARG A 138 -26.44 -23.56 -6.96
C ARG A 138 -26.99 -22.54 -7.95
N ASN A 139 -26.32 -21.39 -8.06
CA ASN A 139 -26.75 -20.29 -8.91
C ASN A 139 -26.02 -20.23 -10.25
N TRP A 140 -25.18 -21.21 -10.59
CA TRP A 140 -24.32 -21.20 -11.78
C TRP A 140 -25.07 -20.90 -13.08
N ARG A 141 -26.32 -21.37 -13.19
CA ARG A 141 -27.20 -21.14 -14.36
C ARG A 141 -27.66 -19.68 -14.52
N HIS A 142 -27.58 -18.88 -13.47
CA HIS A 142 -27.99 -17.47 -13.43
C HIS A 142 -26.81 -16.51 -13.40
N ILE A 143 -25.57 -17.03 -13.38
CA ILE A 143 -24.36 -16.21 -13.36
C ILE A 143 -24.00 -15.83 -14.79
N ASP A 144 -24.04 -14.52 -15.08
CA ASP A 144 -23.50 -14.00 -16.32
C ASP A 144 -21.97 -13.83 -16.21
N VAL A 145 -21.26 -14.82 -16.75
CA VAL A 145 -19.79 -14.91 -16.79
C VAL A 145 -19.15 -13.71 -17.52
N GLN A 146 -19.90 -12.97 -18.36
CA GLN A 146 -19.40 -11.77 -19.04
C GLN A 146 -19.37 -10.55 -18.12
N THR A 147 -20.21 -10.53 -17.08
CA THR A 147 -20.24 -9.45 -16.09
C THR A 147 -19.30 -9.71 -14.90
N LEU A 148 -18.76 -10.92 -14.77
CA LEU A 148 -17.91 -11.32 -13.66
C LEU A 148 -16.66 -10.44 -13.55
N GLU A 149 -16.51 -9.74 -12.42
CA GLU A 149 -15.28 -8.99 -12.16
C GLU A 149 -14.08 -9.95 -12.14
N PRO A 150 -12.89 -9.52 -12.61
CA PRO A 150 -11.69 -10.36 -12.61
C PRO A 150 -11.37 -10.97 -11.24
N ARG A 151 -11.67 -10.23 -10.16
CA ARG A 151 -11.47 -10.66 -8.78
C ARG A 151 -12.44 -11.77 -8.34
N GLU A 152 -13.70 -11.69 -8.76
CA GLU A 152 -14.70 -12.73 -8.48
C GLU A 152 -14.37 -14.03 -9.21
N ARG A 153 -13.90 -13.93 -10.46
CA ARG A 153 -13.42 -15.08 -11.22
C ARG A 153 -12.26 -15.79 -10.52
N GLN A 154 -11.27 -15.04 -10.05
CA GLN A 154 -10.15 -15.59 -9.28
C GLN A 154 -10.59 -16.28 -7.99
N LEU A 155 -11.59 -15.71 -7.28
CA LEU A 155 -12.15 -16.34 -6.09
C LEU A 155 -12.84 -17.67 -6.43
N VAL A 156 -13.68 -17.71 -7.46
CA VAL A 156 -14.35 -18.93 -7.92
C VAL A 156 -13.34 -20.00 -8.34
N ASP A 157 -12.32 -19.62 -9.09
CA ASP A 157 -11.26 -20.54 -9.54
C ASP A 157 -10.45 -21.06 -8.35
N ALA A 158 -10.11 -20.20 -7.38
CA ALA A 158 -9.42 -20.62 -6.16
C ALA A 158 -10.29 -21.55 -5.30
N LEU A 159 -11.58 -21.23 -5.13
CA LEU A 159 -12.53 -22.06 -4.39
C LEU A 159 -12.68 -23.44 -5.04
N ARG A 160 -12.84 -23.51 -6.37
CA ARG A 160 -12.86 -24.78 -7.09
C ARG A 160 -11.58 -25.57 -6.86
N LEU A 161 -10.43 -24.94 -7.07
CA LEU A 161 -9.13 -25.59 -6.91
C LEU A 161 -8.87 -26.11 -5.48
N GLY A 162 -9.29 -25.38 -4.45
CA GLY A 162 -9.08 -25.78 -3.05
C GLY A 162 -10.12 -26.73 -2.47
N PHE A 163 -11.29 -26.88 -3.10
CA PHE A 163 -12.37 -27.76 -2.63
C PHE A 163 -12.65 -28.97 -3.55
N ASP A 164 -12.22 -28.97 -4.83
CA ASP A 164 -12.27 -30.16 -5.71
C ASP A 164 -11.44 -31.32 -5.14
N ASP A 165 -10.35 -31.02 -4.42
CA ASP A 165 -9.45 -32.03 -3.84
C ASP A 165 -10.06 -32.77 -2.63
N ARG A 166 -11.25 -32.36 -2.16
CA ARG A 166 -12.03 -33.04 -1.13
C ARG A 166 -13.24 -33.83 -1.66
N GLY A 167 -13.50 -33.79 -2.98
CA GLY A 167 -14.59 -34.54 -3.61
C GLY A 167 -14.22 -35.96 -4.06
N GLY A 168 -12.96 -36.37 -3.85
CA GLY A 168 -12.41 -37.64 -4.30
C GLY A 168 -11.99 -38.60 -3.19
N ASN A 169 -12.74 -38.73 -2.09
CA ASN A 169 -12.71 -39.97 -1.31
C ASN A 169 -13.94 -40.11 -0.39
N VAL A 170 -14.47 -41.34 -0.40
CA VAL A 170 -15.60 -41.93 0.35
C VAL A 170 -16.99 -41.77 -0.28
#